data_AF-A0A1G5J8Y2-F1
#
_entry.id   AF-A0A1G5J8Y2-F1
#
_cell.length_a   1.000
_cell.length_b   1.000
_cell.length_c   1.000
_cell.angle_alpha   90.00
_cell.angle_beta   90.00
_cell.angle_gamma   90.00
#
_symmetry.space_group_name_H-M   'P 1'
#
loop_
_entity.id
_entity.type
_entity.pdbx_description
1 polymer ?
#
loop_
_entity_poly.entity_id
_entity_poly.type
_entity_poly.pdbx_seq_one_letter_code
_entity_poly.pdbx_strand_id
1 'polypeptide(L)'
;MEHRENTDQCKSANGREIFTPAEAADAFGPEFLDLECCRGWILNRIHKGEARCPGCGSSILDEQRLFRFWSGKRLSCPACGKKFTSLTGTFLSGSHMDYRGLFLLFVSFGRGWETTETARRIGCDPATVRNWRKKIEGMK
;
A
#
# COMPACT_ATOMS: atom_id res chain seq x y z
N MET A 1 -30.64 -23.21 31.49
CA MET A 1 -29.37 -22.85 30.83
C MET A 1 -29.72 -22.28 29.47
N GLU A 2 -29.85 -20.97 29.42
CA GLU A 2 -30.29 -20.22 28.24
C GLU A 2 -29.27 -20.37 27.11
N HIS A 3 -29.76 -20.82 25.94
CA HIS A 3 -29.18 -20.49 24.65
C HIS A 3 -29.39 -18.99 24.39
N ARG A 4 -28.31 -18.29 24.04
CA ARG A 4 -28.39 -17.00 23.35
C ARG A 4 -27.48 -17.04 22.13
N GLU A 5 -28.01 -17.58 21.05
CA GLU A 5 -27.69 -17.09 19.72
C GLU A 5 -28.34 -15.71 19.61
N ASN A 6 -27.56 -14.67 19.35
CA ASN A 6 -28.12 -13.37 18.96
C ASN A 6 -27.41 -12.91 17.69
N THR A 7 -27.87 -13.47 16.58
CA THR A 7 -27.64 -12.98 15.24
C THR A 7 -28.46 -11.71 15.06
N ASP A 8 -27.81 -10.55 15.17
CA ASP A 8 -28.39 -9.26 14.76
C ASP A 8 -28.56 -9.25 13.24
N GLN A 9 -29.72 -9.73 12.77
CA GLN A 9 -30.20 -9.52 11.41
C GLN A 9 -31.04 -8.25 11.37
N CYS A 10 -30.46 -7.13 10.95
CA CYS A 10 -31.23 -5.99 10.49
C CYS A 10 -31.77 -6.28 9.08
N LYS A 11 -32.96 -6.87 8.98
CA LYS A 11 -33.76 -6.89 7.75
C LYS A 11 -34.59 -5.61 7.69
N SER A 12 -34.21 -4.65 6.83
CA SER A 12 -35.04 -3.47 6.56
C SER A 12 -36.11 -3.81 5.52
N ALA A 13 -37.35 -3.84 5.97
CA ALA A 13 -38.54 -3.92 5.13
C ALA A 13 -38.91 -2.53 4.56
N ASN A 14 -38.08 -1.96 3.69
CA ASN A 14 -38.48 -0.96 2.67
C ASN A 14 -37.28 -0.61 1.76
N GLY A 15 -37.10 -1.34 0.64
CA GLY A 15 -36.45 -0.91 -0.62
C GLY A 15 -35.14 -0.09 -0.68
N ARG A 16 -34.44 0.18 0.43
CA ARG A 16 -33.13 0.81 0.49
C ARG A 16 -32.33 0.13 1.59
N GLU A 17 -31.38 -0.71 1.19
CA GLU A 17 -30.39 -1.26 2.10
C GLU A 17 -29.55 -0.11 2.65
N ILE A 18 -29.65 0.13 3.95
CA ILE A 18 -28.79 1.07 4.67
C ILE A 18 -27.59 0.26 5.13
N PHE A 19 -26.40 0.61 4.65
CA PHE A 19 -25.17 0.02 5.15
C PHE A 19 -24.73 0.69 6.45
N THR A 20 -24.11 -0.08 7.33
CA THR A 20 -23.54 0.36 8.59
C THR A 20 -22.09 0.85 8.40
N PRO A 21 -21.59 1.74 9.29
CA PRO A 21 -20.17 2.08 9.30
C PRO A 21 -19.24 0.87 9.45
N ALA A 22 -19.70 -0.19 10.14
CA ALA A 22 -18.95 -1.43 10.30
C ALA A 22 -18.79 -2.18 8.96
N GLU A 23 -19.86 -2.32 8.18
CA GLU A 23 -19.81 -2.94 6.85
C GLU A 23 -18.90 -2.15 5.90
N ALA A 24 -18.99 -0.82 5.91
CA ALA A 24 -18.09 0.03 5.12
C ALA A 24 -16.63 -0.12 5.56
N ALA A 25 -16.38 -0.23 6.87
CA ALA A 25 -15.05 -0.50 7.39
C ALA A 25 -14.56 -1.88 6.94
N ASP A 26 -15.37 -2.93 6.99
CA ASP A 26 -14.96 -4.27 6.56
C ASP A 26 -14.67 -4.37 5.07
N ALA A 27 -15.39 -3.60 4.24
CA ALA A 27 -15.10 -3.49 2.81
C ALA A 27 -13.78 -2.74 2.49
N PHE A 28 -13.24 -1.98 3.45
CA PHE A 28 -12.06 -1.14 3.24
C PHE A 28 -10.74 -1.94 3.31
N GLY A 29 -10.42 -2.60 2.19
CA GLY A 29 -9.16 -3.32 1.93
C GLY A 29 -8.47 -2.86 0.63
N PRO A 30 -7.38 -3.52 0.18
CA PRO A 30 -6.61 -3.12 -0.99
C PRO A 30 -7.45 -2.95 -2.26
N GLU A 31 -8.42 -3.84 -2.47
CA GLU A 31 -9.28 -3.82 -3.67
C GLU A 31 -10.25 -2.62 -3.71
N PHE A 32 -10.47 -1.94 -2.57
CA PHE A 32 -11.23 -0.68 -2.53
C PHE A 32 -10.41 0.52 -3.05
N LEU A 33 -9.09 0.38 -3.12
CA LEU A 33 -8.19 1.46 -3.49
C LEU A 33 -7.75 1.39 -4.96
N ASP A 34 -7.67 2.56 -5.59
CA ASP A 34 -7.09 2.67 -6.92
C ASP A 34 -5.56 2.49 -6.86
N LEU A 35 -5.06 1.50 -7.61
CA LEU A 35 -3.64 1.14 -7.65
C LEU A 35 -2.76 2.30 -8.12
N GLU A 36 -3.23 3.04 -9.13
CA GLU A 36 -2.47 4.09 -9.79
C GLU A 36 -2.35 5.32 -8.88
N CYS A 37 -3.44 5.69 -8.19
CA CYS A 37 -3.45 6.73 -7.17
C CYS A 37 -2.54 6.39 -6.00
N CYS A 38 -2.62 5.17 -5.45
CA CYS A 38 -1.73 4.74 -4.36
C CYS A 38 -0.26 4.77 -4.79
N ARG A 39 0.04 4.28 -5.99
CA ARG A 39 1.40 4.30 -6.55
C ARG A 39 1.91 5.73 -6.73
N GLY A 40 1.13 6.58 -7.39
CA GLY A 40 1.48 7.98 -7.61
C GLY A 40 1.70 8.72 -6.29
N TRP A 41 0.85 8.50 -5.29
CA TRP A 41 1.02 9.07 -3.96
C TRP A 41 2.35 8.65 -3.33
N ILE A 42 2.63 7.34 -3.28
CA ILE A 42 3.85 6.80 -2.66
C ILE A 42 5.10 7.28 -3.38
N LEU A 43 5.15 7.14 -4.71
CA LEU A 43 6.35 7.48 -5.48
C LEU A 43 6.66 8.98 -5.40
N ASN A 44 5.64 9.85 -5.43
CA ASN A 44 5.85 11.29 -5.29
C ASN A 44 6.44 11.68 -3.92
N ARG A 45 6.11 10.98 -2.83
CA ARG A 45 6.74 11.23 -1.52
C ARG A 45 8.19 10.77 -1.47
N ILE A 46 8.49 9.62 -2.05
CA ILE A 46 9.84 9.04 -2.01
C ILE A 46 10.80 9.85 -2.88
N HIS A 47 10.35 10.22 -4.07
CA HIS A 47 11.20 10.80 -5.11
C HIS A 47 11.04 12.32 -5.25
N LYS A 48 10.10 12.93 -4.54
CA LYS A 48 9.81 14.38 -4.60
C LYS A 48 9.60 14.91 -6.02
N GLY A 49 8.99 14.09 -6.88
CA GLY A 49 8.73 14.40 -8.29
C GLY A 49 9.93 14.17 -9.24
N GLU A 50 11.09 13.73 -8.74
CA GLU A 50 12.29 13.55 -9.55
C GLU A 50 12.66 12.07 -9.76
N ALA A 51 12.74 11.62 -11.02
CA ALA A 51 13.20 10.28 -11.33
C ALA A 51 14.73 10.25 -11.50
N ARG A 52 15.44 9.53 -10.61
CA ARG A 52 16.91 9.38 -10.65
C ARG A 52 17.34 7.92 -10.58
N CYS A 53 18.50 7.62 -11.15
CA CYS A 53 19.09 6.29 -11.07
C CYS A 53 19.64 6.01 -9.66
N PRO A 54 19.26 4.91 -8.98
CA PRO A 54 19.80 4.53 -7.67
C PRO A 54 21.22 3.91 -7.76
N GLY A 55 21.89 4.00 -8.90
CA GLY A 55 23.27 3.52 -9.10
C GLY A 55 24.26 4.66 -9.25
N CYS A 56 23.98 5.56 -10.18
CA CYS A 56 24.88 6.68 -10.53
C CYS A 56 24.28 8.07 -10.22
N GLY A 57 23.01 8.15 -9.78
CA GLY A 57 22.35 9.43 -9.48
C GLY A 57 21.86 10.21 -10.71
N SER A 58 22.16 9.77 -11.93
CA SER A 58 21.73 10.45 -13.15
C SER A 58 20.21 10.55 -13.25
N SER A 59 19.73 11.71 -13.69
CA SER A 59 18.32 12.00 -13.93
C SER A 59 17.78 11.18 -15.10
N ILE A 60 16.54 10.71 -14.97
CA ILE A 60 15.81 10.02 -16.04
C ILE A 60 14.94 11.08 -16.73
N LEU A 61 15.29 11.46 -17.95
CA LEU A 61 14.64 12.57 -18.67
C LEU A 61 13.82 12.09 -19.87
N ASP A 62 14.08 10.89 -20.38
CA ASP A 62 13.34 10.39 -21.53
C ASP A 62 11.94 9.93 -21.12
N GLU A 63 10.96 10.31 -21.94
CA GLU A 63 9.54 10.11 -21.67
C GLU A 63 9.19 8.64 -21.43
N GLN A 64 9.76 7.73 -22.24
CA GLN A 64 9.46 6.31 -22.12
C GLN A 64 9.99 5.71 -20.81
N ARG A 65 11.22 6.04 -20.37
CA ARG A 65 11.72 5.56 -19.06
C ARG A 65 11.05 6.30 -17.90
N LEU A 66 10.69 7.57 -18.04
CA LEU A 66 9.88 8.29 -17.05
C LEU A 66 8.53 7.58 -16.83
N PHE A 67 7.81 7.25 -17.91
CA PHE A 67 6.58 6.48 -17.84
C PHE A 67 6.80 5.13 -17.16
N ARG A 68 7.87 4.40 -17.50
CA ARG A 68 8.20 3.13 -16.84
C ARG A 68 8.51 3.30 -15.35
N PHE A 69 9.25 4.34 -14.98
CA PHE A 69 9.60 4.64 -13.60
C PHE A 69 8.34 4.92 -12.77
N TRP A 70 7.50 5.85 -13.20
CA TRP A 70 6.27 6.23 -12.47
C TRP A 70 5.17 5.17 -12.55
N SER A 71 5.21 4.27 -13.53
CA SER A 71 4.38 3.05 -13.56
C SER A 71 4.92 1.89 -12.71
N GLY A 72 6.06 2.07 -12.03
CA GLY A 72 6.67 1.04 -11.19
C GLY A 72 7.30 -0.11 -11.97
N LYS A 73 7.44 0.01 -13.29
CA LYS A 73 8.02 -1.02 -14.16
C LYS A 73 9.55 -0.99 -14.09
N ARG A 74 10.17 -2.15 -14.36
CA ARG A 74 11.64 -2.26 -14.44
C ARG A 74 12.17 -1.47 -15.64
N LEU A 75 13.26 -0.72 -15.45
CA LEU A 75 13.97 0.03 -16.48
C LEU A 75 15.49 -0.13 -16.34
N SER A 76 16.24 0.24 -17.37
CA SER A 76 17.70 0.27 -17.36
C SER A 76 18.19 1.72 -17.45
N CYS A 77 19.16 2.08 -16.62
CA CYS A 77 19.79 3.39 -16.65
C CYS A 77 20.59 3.57 -17.95
N PRO A 78 20.38 4.64 -18.72
CA PRO A 78 21.16 4.89 -19.93
C PRO A 78 22.63 5.27 -19.62
N ALA A 79 22.91 5.83 -18.44
CA ALA A 79 24.25 6.28 -18.07
C ALA A 79 25.15 5.15 -17.52
N CYS A 80 24.60 4.24 -16.70
CA CYS A 80 25.39 3.19 -16.04
C CYS A 80 24.92 1.75 -16.30
N GLY A 81 23.86 1.55 -17.08
CA GLY A 81 23.33 0.22 -17.41
C GLY A 81 22.62 -0.52 -16.27
N LYS A 82 22.55 0.03 -15.06
CA LYS A 82 21.88 -0.60 -13.91
C LYS A 82 20.39 -0.82 -14.21
N LYS A 83 19.90 -2.03 -13.96
CA LYS A 83 18.47 -2.38 -14.02
C LYS A 83 17.80 -2.15 -12.65
N PHE A 84 16.69 -1.43 -12.61
CA PHE A 84 16.02 -1.07 -11.36
C PHE A 84 14.51 -0.82 -11.55
N THR A 85 13.78 -0.72 -10.45
CA THR A 85 12.39 -0.22 -10.36
C THR A 85 12.37 1.07 -9.53
N SER A 86 11.25 1.78 -9.52
CA SER A 86 11.09 3.00 -8.71
C SER A 86 11.24 2.76 -7.19
N LEU A 87 11.15 1.52 -6.70
CA LEU A 87 11.40 1.21 -5.28
C LEU A 87 12.84 0.81 -4.98
N THR A 88 13.67 0.56 -6.01
CA THR A 88 15.06 0.14 -5.82
C THR A 88 15.87 1.25 -5.15
N GLY A 89 16.62 0.91 -4.09
CA GLY A 89 17.41 1.88 -3.33
C GLY A 89 16.58 2.75 -2.38
N THR A 90 15.28 2.48 -2.25
CA THR A 90 14.39 3.13 -1.28
C THR A 90 14.19 2.21 -0.08
N PHE A 91 13.65 2.75 1.01
CA PHE A 91 13.27 1.92 2.15
C PHE A 91 12.15 0.93 1.83
N LEU A 92 11.44 1.06 0.70
CA LEU A 92 10.44 0.08 0.23
C LEU A 92 11.04 -1.02 -0.67
N SER A 93 12.35 -0.99 -0.92
CA SER A 93 13.03 -2.01 -1.71
C SER A 93 12.85 -3.40 -1.10
N GLY A 94 12.58 -4.39 -1.95
CA GLY A 94 12.33 -5.78 -1.53
C GLY A 94 10.93 -6.06 -1.00
N SER A 95 10.02 -5.08 -0.99
CA SER A 95 8.61 -5.32 -0.69
C SER A 95 7.96 -6.16 -1.78
N HIS A 96 7.26 -7.23 -1.37
CA HIS A 96 6.37 -8.01 -2.25
C HIS A 96 4.92 -7.52 -2.21
N MET A 97 4.62 -6.55 -1.35
CA MET A 97 3.31 -5.93 -1.24
C MET A 97 3.12 -4.91 -2.37
N ASP A 98 1.92 -4.88 -2.95
CA ASP A 98 1.56 -3.88 -3.95
C ASP A 98 1.40 -2.48 -3.32
N TYR A 99 1.19 -1.46 -4.16
CA TYR A 99 1.06 -0.08 -3.68
C TYR A 99 -0.20 0.16 -2.84
N ARG A 100 -1.26 -0.63 -3.03
CA ARG A 100 -2.53 -0.51 -2.28
C ARG A 100 -2.35 -1.03 -0.86
N GLY A 101 -1.75 -2.21 -0.73
CA GLY A 101 -1.36 -2.79 0.55
C GLY A 101 -0.35 -1.91 1.29
N LEU A 102 0.68 -1.40 0.59
CA LEU A 102 1.64 -0.47 1.19
C LEU A 102 0.95 0.79 1.73
N PHE A 103 0.05 1.39 0.94
CA PHE A 103 -0.69 2.56 1.35
C PHE A 103 -1.54 2.27 2.61
N LEU A 104 -2.31 1.18 2.62
CA LEU A 104 -3.09 0.76 3.79
C LEU A 104 -2.22 0.47 5.01
N LEU A 105 -1.05 -0.13 4.81
CA LEU A 105 -0.10 -0.37 5.88
C LEU A 105 0.31 0.95 6.56
N PHE A 106 0.67 1.98 5.79
CA PHE A 106 1.01 3.29 6.36
C PHE A 106 -0.20 3.97 7.02
N VAL A 107 -1.39 3.89 6.41
CA VAL A 107 -2.63 4.39 7.02
C VAL A 107 -2.90 3.71 8.37
N SER A 108 -2.75 2.38 8.43
CA SER A 108 -2.97 1.58 9.63
C SER A 108 -2.07 2.03 10.78
N PHE A 109 -0.81 2.36 10.49
CA PHE A 109 0.15 2.83 11.49
C PHE A 109 -0.15 4.26 11.95
N GLY A 110 -0.57 5.13 11.04
CA GLY A 110 -1.01 6.48 11.38
C GLY A 110 -2.31 6.53 12.18
N ARG A 111 -3.16 5.49 12.07
CA ARG A 111 -4.44 5.38 12.78
C ARG A 111 -4.41 4.45 13.99
N GLY A 112 -3.27 3.81 14.29
CA GLY A 112 -3.11 2.93 15.44
C GLY A 112 -3.88 1.61 15.34
N TRP A 113 -4.16 1.11 14.14
CA TRP A 113 -4.82 -0.20 13.97
C TRP A 113 -3.97 -1.32 14.56
N GLU A 114 -4.62 -2.38 15.03
CA GLU A 114 -3.92 -3.55 15.56
C GLU A 114 -3.22 -4.33 14.43
N THR A 115 -2.15 -5.06 14.76
CA THR A 115 -1.37 -5.85 13.79
C THR A 115 -2.24 -6.88 13.08
N THR A 116 -3.07 -7.59 13.83
CA THR A 116 -3.90 -8.69 13.30
C THR A 116 -4.96 -8.14 12.35
N GLU A 117 -5.62 -7.05 12.73
CA GLU A 117 -6.62 -6.40 11.89
C GLU A 117 -6.01 -5.82 10.61
N THR A 118 -4.85 -5.18 10.73
CA THR A 118 -4.10 -4.67 9.56
C THR A 118 -3.75 -5.80 8.60
N ALA A 119 -3.27 -6.92 9.12
CA ALA A 119 -2.89 -8.10 8.34
C ALA A 119 -4.11 -8.72 7.62
N ARG A 120 -5.23 -8.85 8.33
CA ARG A 120 -6.52 -9.31 7.79
C ARG A 120 -6.96 -8.44 6.62
N ARG A 121 -6.96 -7.12 6.80
CA ARG A 121 -7.38 -6.16 5.77
C ARG A 121 -6.51 -6.18 4.53
N ILE A 122 -5.19 -6.23 4.71
CA ILE A 122 -4.24 -6.24 3.60
C ILE A 122 -4.17 -7.61 2.91
N GLY A 123 -4.56 -8.69 3.59
CA GLY A 123 -4.43 -10.06 3.10
C GLY A 123 -2.99 -10.56 3.17
N CYS A 124 -2.24 -10.22 4.23
CA CYS A 124 -0.86 -10.66 4.43
C CYS A 124 -0.66 -11.33 5.80
N ASP A 125 0.47 -12.01 5.98
CA ASP A 125 0.83 -12.60 7.28
C ASP A 125 1.04 -11.50 8.36
N PRO A 126 0.52 -11.64 9.59
CA PRO A 126 0.76 -10.69 10.69
C PRO A 126 2.24 -10.41 10.98
N ALA A 127 3.14 -11.37 10.73
CA ALA A 127 4.59 -11.17 10.81
C ALA A 127 5.09 -10.11 9.83
N THR A 128 4.50 -10.02 8.65
CA THR A 128 4.80 -8.97 7.65
C THR A 128 4.54 -7.59 8.25
N VAL A 129 3.36 -7.41 8.86
CA VAL A 129 2.98 -6.14 9.51
C VAL A 129 3.93 -5.81 10.68
N ARG A 130 4.26 -6.79 11.53
CA ARG A 130 5.23 -6.61 12.63
C ARG A 130 6.61 -6.19 12.13
N ASN A 131 7.10 -6.84 11.07
CA ASN A 131 8.41 -6.53 10.48
C ASN A 131 8.42 -5.10 9.93
N TRP A 132 7.34 -4.67 9.29
CA TRP A 132 7.19 -3.30 8.82
C TRP A 132 7.14 -2.28 9.94
N ARG A 133 6.46 -2.56 11.06
CA ARG A 133 6.49 -1.69 12.24
C ARG A 133 7.91 -1.48 12.75
N LYS A 134 8.63 -2.57 13.02
CA LYS A 134 10.02 -2.51 13.48
C LYS A 134 10.89 -1.73 12.49
N LYS A 135 10.70 -1.96 11.20
CA LYS A 135 11.43 -1.28 10.13
C LYS A 135 11.18 0.23 10.14
N ILE A 136 9.94 0.68 10.32
CA ILE A 136 9.60 2.12 10.35
C ILE A 136 10.01 2.76 11.68
N GLU A 137 9.88 2.06 12.81
CA GLU A 137 10.34 2.53 14.11
C GLU A 137 11.85 2.77 14.12
N GLY A 138 12.63 1.89 13.48
CA GLY A 138 14.07 2.07 13.32
C GLY A 138 14.49 3.16 12.33
N MET A 139 13.55 3.85 11.67
CA MET A 139 13.82 4.98 10.77
C MET A 139 13.58 6.34 11.44
N LYS A 140 12.99 6.36 12.65
CA LYS A 140 12.87 7.57 13.48
C LYS A 140 14.18 7.83 14.20
#